data_AF-S7QBA1-F1
#
_entry.id   AF-S7QBA1-F1
#
_cell.length_a   1.000
_cell.length_b   1.000
_cell.length_c   1.000
_cell.angle_alpha   90.00
_cell.angle_beta   90.00
_cell.angle_gamma   90.00
#
_symmetry.space_group_name_H-M   'P 1'
#
loop_
_entity.id
_entity.type
_entity.pdbx_description
1 polymer ?
#
loop_
_entity_poly.entity_id
_entity_poly.type
_entity_poly.pdbx_seq_one_letter_code
_entity_poly.pdbx_strand_id
1 'polypeptide(L)'
;FADSGAVPGSNDYTTLVLYHGSAFNSHSFHKLLPLATSRNLRIVIVNRREYHGSTRYTDEEISDLQAGRKTFLERTGLHTAEFLIYFAQTHDIPKIS
;
A
#
# COMPACT_ATOMS: atom_id res chain seq x y z
N PHE A 1 -5.66 -2.47 4.90
CA PHE A 1 -4.65 -1.40 5.00
C PHE A 1 -5.05 -0.47 6.15
N ALA A 2 -4.13 0.33 6.67
CA ALA A 2 -4.46 1.44 7.57
C ALA A 2 -4.44 2.75 6.79
N ASP A 3 -5.26 3.72 7.18
CA ASP A 3 -5.42 4.98 6.47
C ASP A 3 -5.63 6.10 7.49
N SER A 4 -4.89 7.20 7.36
CA SER A 4 -5.09 8.39 8.20
C SER A 4 -6.35 9.17 7.82
N GLY A 5 -6.93 8.88 6.66
CA GLY A 5 -8.04 9.62 6.07
C GLY A 5 -7.58 10.84 5.27
N ALA A 6 -8.51 11.44 4.54
CA ALA A 6 -8.30 12.72 3.84
C ALA A 6 -7.97 13.83 4.84
N VAL A 7 -7.15 14.79 4.42
CA VAL A 7 -6.76 15.94 5.26
C VAL A 7 -7.95 16.92 5.34
N PRO A 8 -8.53 17.17 6.52
CA PRO A 8 -9.69 18.05 6.64
C PRO A 8 -9.38 19.48 6.17
N GLY A 9 -10.25 20.04 5.33
CA GLY A 9 -10.09 21.41 4.81
C GLY A 9 -9.02 21.58 3.73
N SER A 10 -8.37 20.49 3.29
CA SER A 10 -7.39 20.50 2.22
C SER A 10 -7.91 19.73 1.00
N ASN A 11 -7.72 20.32 -0.19
CA ASN A 11 -8.02 19.70 -1.47
C ASN A 11 -6.75 19.41 -2.28
N ASP A 12 -5.56 19.72 -1.74
CA ASP A 12 -4.26 19.61 -2.39
C ASP A 12 -3.25 18.74 -1.62
N TYR A 13 -3.74 17.96 -0.65
CA TYR A 13 -2.89 17.06 0.12
C TYR A 13 -2.31 15.94 -0.74
N THR A 14 -1.12 15.45 -0.37
CA THR A 14 -0.50 14.30 -1.03
C THR A 14 -0.91 13.00 -0.33
N THR A 15 -1.34 12.02 -1.10
CA THR A 15 -1.55 10.65 -0.59
C THR A 15 -0.24 9.87 -0.72
N LEU A 16 0.28 9.37 0.40
CA LEU A 16 1.48 8.54 0.47
C LEU A 16 1.12 7.10 0.82
N VAL A 17 1.29 6.19 -0.15
CA VAL A 17 1.07 4.76 0.05
C VAL A 17 2.39 4.08 0.41
N LEU A 18 2.44 3.44 1.57
CA LEU A 18 3.65 2.86 2.15
C LEU A 18 3.59 1.34 2.15
N TYR A 19 4.61 0.73 1.56
CA TYR A 19 4.88 -0.70 1.61
C TYR A 19 6.17 -0.94 2.41
N HIS A 20 6.17 -1.94 3.28
CA HIS A 20 7.35 -2.28 4.08
C HIS A 20 8.34 -3.16 3.30
N GLY A 21 9.61 -3.10 3.72
CA GLY A 21 10.67 -3.98 3.23
C GLY A 21 10.55 -5.42 3.75
N SER A 22 11.55 -6.24 3.40
CA SER A 22 11.72 -7.57 3.98
C SER A 22 11.99 -7.48 5.49
N ALA A 23 11.58 -8.50 6.25
CA ALA A 23 11.74 -8.61 7.72
C ALA A 23 10.97 -7.57 8.58
N PHE A 24 10.31 -6.59 7.96
CA PHE A 24 9.40 -5.66 8.63
C PHE A 24 7.95 -5.98 8.24
N ASN A 25 6.98 -5.42 8.95
CA ASN A 25 5.56 -5.43 8.57
C ASN A 25 4.97 -4.01 8.62
N SER A 26 3.70 -3.86 8.21
CA SER A 26 3.00 -2.58 8.19
C SER A 26 3.00 -1.82 9.53
N HIS A 27 3.04 -2.52 10.66
CA HIS A 27 3.01 -1.89 12.00
C HIS A 27 4.15 -0.89 12.21
N SER A 28 5.28 -1.11 11.53
CA SER A 28 6.47 -0.23 11.57
C SER A 28 6.15 1.23 11.24
N PHE A 29 5.11 1.49 10.44
CA PHE A 29 4.71 2.84 10.02
C PHE A 29 3.54 3.44 10.81
N HIS A 30 2.91 2.72 11.74
CA HIS A 30 1.70 3.21 12.43
C HIS A 30 1.92 4.52 13.19
N LYS A 31 3.14 4.76 13.69
CA LYS A 31 3.50 6.01 14.38
C LYS A 31 3.44 7.24 13.47
N LEU A 32 3.38 7.07 12.15
CA LEU A 32 3.25 8.16 11.19
C LEU A 32 1.81 8.66 11.03
N LEU A 33 0.80 7.81 11.27
CA LEU A 33 -0.62 8.16 11.11
C LEU A 33 -1.02 9.47 11.84
N PRO A 34 -0.68 9.69 13.13
CA PRO A 34 -1.05 10.93 13.82
C PRO A 34 -0.27 12.17 13.32
N LEU A 35 0.76 12.00 12.50
CA LEU A 35 1.59 13.10 11.96
C LEU A 35 1.16 13.53 10.54
N ALA A 36 0.18 12.83 9.94
CA ALA A 36 -0.18 13.01 8.54
C ALA A 36 -0.81 14.38 8.27
N THR A 37 -1.86 14.72 9.03
CA THR A 37 -2.65 15.95 8.85
C THR A 37 -1.81 17.22 8.95
N SER A 38 -0.93 17.33 9.95
CA SER A 38 -0.08 18.52 10.15
C SER A 38 0.96 18.73 9.05
N ARG A 39 1.12 17.75 8.15
CA ARG A 39 2.06 17.79 7.02
C ARG A 39 1.35 17.85 5.66
N ASN A 40 0.04 18.06 5.65
CA ASN A 40 -0.79 18.00 4.43
C ASN A 40 -0.64 16.66 3.68
N LEU A 41 -0.58 15.56 4.44
CA LEU A 41 -0.46 14.20 3.91
C LEU A 41 -1.67 13.33 4.32
N ARG A 42 -2.08 12.43 3.42
CA ARG A 42 -2.85 11.23 3.74
C ARG A 42 -1.92 10.03 3.70
N ILE A 43 -1.76 9.32 4.80
CA ILE A 43 -0.88 8.16 4.90
C ILE A 43 -1.71 6.89 4.80
N VAL A 44 -1.34 6.03 3.84
CA VAL A 44 -1.97 4.73 3.61
C VAL A 44 -0.91 3.65 3.79
N ILE A 45 -1.10 2.76 4.76
CA ILE A 45 -0.12 1.72 5.10
C ILE A 45 -0.65 0.36 4.64
N VAL A 46 0.10 -0.28 3.74
CA VAL A 46 -0.24 -1.57 3.16
C VAL A 46 0.68 -2.64 3.74
N ASN A 47 0.07 -3.73 4.24
CA ASN A 47 0.81 -4.93 4.61
C ASN A 47 0.95 -5.80 3.36
N ARG A 48 2.18 -6.19 3.02
CA ARG A 48 2.43 -7.07 1.87
C ARG A 48 1.83 -8.45 2.15
N ARG A 49 1.43 -9.15 1.07
CA ARG A 49 0.99 -10.55 1.11
C ARG A 49 2.06 -11.44 1.78
N GLU A 50 1.62 -12.57 2.32
CA GLU A 50 2.40 -13.51 3.17
C GLU A 50 2.82 -13.00 4.56
N TYR A 51 2.59 -11.73 4.90
CA TYR A 51 2.80 -11.26 6.28
C TYR A 51 1.55 -11.51 7.13
N HIS A 52 1.72 -11.65 8.44
CA HIS A 52 0.62 -11.91 9.37
C HIS A 52 -0.55 -10.91 9.17
N GLY A 53 -1.77 -11.43 9.07
CA GLY A 53 -2.98 -10.62 8.82
C GLY A 53 -3.19 -10.19 7.37
N SER A 54 -2.38 -10.67 6.41
CA SER A 54 -2.57 -10.47 4.97
C SER A 54 -2.92 -11.76 4.24
N THR A 55 -3.39 -11.62 3.00
CA THR A 55 -3.69 -12.76 2.12
C THR A 55 -2.42 -13.53 1.78
N ARG A 56 -2.52 -14.87 1.80
CA ARG A 56 -1.43 -15.76 1.42
C ARG A 56 -1.23 -15.83 -0.11
N TYR A 57 -0.03 -16.14 -0.56
CA TYR A 57 0.27 -16.60 -1.92
C TYR A 57 -0.26 -18.02 -2.12
N THR A 58 -0.62 -18.35 -3.35
CA THR A 58 -0.89 -19.73 -3.75
C THR A 58 0.41 -20.53 -3.86
N ASP A 59 0.32 -21.86 -3.84
CA ASP A 59 1.50 -22.72 -4.02
C ASP A 59 2.22 -22.45 -5.35
N GLU A 60 1.47 -22.10 -6.40
CA GLU A 60 2.03 -21.71 -7.70
C GLU A 60 2.82 -20.40 -7.61
N GLU A 61 2.27 -19.37 -6.96
CA GLU A 61 2.94 -18.09 -6.75
C GLU A 61 4.22 -18.26 -5.91
N ILE A 62 4.19 -19.12 -4.88
CA ILE A 62 5.38 -19.47 -4.09
C ILE A 62 6.42 -20.21 -4.94
N SER A 63 5.98 -21.13 -5.80
CA SER A 63 6.88 -21.83 -6.74
C SER A 63 7.57 -20.84 -7.69
N ASP A 64 6.84 -19.86 -8.23
CA ASP A 64 7.42 -18.81 -9.08
C ASP A 64 8.46 -17.98 -8.33
N LEU A 65 8.16 -17.59 -7.09
CA LEU A 65 9.06 -16.81 -6.25
C LEU A 65 10.36 -17.58 -5.99
N GLN A 66 10.26 -18.84 -5.55
CA GLN A 66 11.43 -19.67 -5.24
C GLN A 66 12.30 -19.94 -6.47
N ALA A 67 11.67 -20.09 -7.64
CA ALA A 67 12.36 -20.26 -8.92
C ALA A 67 12.88 -18.94 -9.52
N GLY A 68 12.65 -17.78 -8.87
CA GLY A 68 13.07 -16.47 -9.37
C GLY A 68 12.39 -16.08 -10.68
N ARG A 69 11.18 -16.60 -10.96
CA ARG A 69 10.47 -16.34 -12.22
C ARG A 69 9.96 -14.90 -12.25
N LYS A 70 10.21 -14.21 -13.36
CA LYS A 70 9.76 -12.83 -13.63
C LYS A 70 8.25 -12.66 -13.37
N THR A 71 7.46 -13.68 -13.68
CA THR A 71 6.01 -13.72 -13.49
C THR A 71 5.58 -13.40 -12.05
N PHE A 72 6.35 -13.82 -11.03
CA PHE A 72 6.05 -13.45 -9.64
C PHE A 72 6.13 -11.93 -9.42
N LEU A 73 7.16 -11.29 -9.97
CA LEU A 73 7.36 -9.85 -9.86
C LEU A 73 6.28 -9.09 -10.65
N GLU A 74 5.93 -9.56 -11.85
CA GLU A 74 4.86 -8.98 -12.67
C GLU A 74 3.50 -9.05 -11.96
N ARG A 75 3.14 -10.21 -11.40
CA ARG A 75 1.91 -10.39 -10.60
C ARG A 75 1.89 -9.46 -9.38
N THR A 76 3.01 -9.35 -8.66
CA THR A 76 3.11 -8.46 -7.48
C THR A 76 2.99 -6.98 -7.85
N GLY A 77 3.58 -6.59 -8.99
CA GLY A 77 3.43 -5.25 -9.55
C GLY A 77 1.97 -4.96 -9.93
N LEU A 78 1.29 -5.91 -10.56
CA LEU A 78 -0.12 -5.78 -10.92
C LEU A 78 -1.01 -5.59 -9.69
N HIS A 79 -0.84 -6.40 -8.64
CA HIS A 79 -1.59 -6.22 -7.38
C HIS A 79 -1.37 -4.84 -6.75
N THR A 80 -0.17 -4.27 -6.88
CA THR A 80 0.11 -2.91 -6.40
C THR A 80 -0.66 -1.89 -7.24
N ALA A 81 -0.61 -1.99 -8.56
CA ALA A 81 -1.36 -1.10 -9.46
C ALA A 81 -2.88 -1.20 -9.23
N GLU A 82 -3.42 -2.42 -9.11
CA GLU A 82 -4.83 -2.66 -8.82
C GLU A 82 -5.26 -2.01 -7.51
N PHE A 83 -4.47 -2.16 -6.45
CA PHE A 83 -4.74 -1.48 -5.18
C PHE A 83 -4.76 0.05 -5.35
N LEU A 84 -3.78 0.62 -6.05
CA LEU A 84 -3.71 2.07 -6.26
C LEU A 84 -4.91 2.58 -7.06
N ILE A 85 -5.31 1.87 -8.12
CA ILE A 85 -6.48 2.21 -8.94
C ILE A 85 -7.76 2.12 -8.09
N TYR A 86 -7.96 0.99 -7.40
CA TYR A 86 -9.10 0.79 -6.51
C TYR A 86 -9.18 1.89 -5.45
N PHE A 87 -8.06 2.21 -4.80
CA PHE A 87 -7.99 3.21 -3.75
C PHE A 87 -8.29 4.62 -4.29
N ALA A 88 -7.69 4.97 -5.43
CA ALA A 88 -7.90 6.26 -6.08
C ALA A 88 -9.38 6.47 -6.45
N GLN A 89 -10.03 5.45 -7.01
CA GLN A 89 -11.44 5.49 -7.40
C GLN A 89 -12.39 5.49 -6.20
N THR A 90 -12.11 4.67 -5.18
CA THR A 90 -12.99 4.52 -4.00
C THR A 90 -12.98 5.76 -3.12
N HIS A 91 -11.88 6.51 -3.11
CA HIS A 91 -11.70 7.65 -2.21
C HIS A 91 -11.56 8.99 -2.94
N ASP A 92 -11.94 9.05 -4.22
CA ASP A 92 -11.93 10.26 -5.04
C ASP A 92 -10.62 11.05 -4.92
N ILE A 93 -9.48 10.35 -5.01
CA ILE A 93 -8.17 10.98 -4.82
C ILE A 93 -7.96 12.06 -5.90
N PRO A 94 -7.56 13.29 -5.52
CA PRO A 94 -7.33 14.36 -6.47
C PRO A 94 -6.35 13.94 -7.57
N LYS A 95 -6.68 14.29 -8.82
CA LYS A 95 -5.76 14.08 -9.95
C LYS A 95 -4.57 15.03 -9.82
N ILE A 96 -3.38 14.54 -10.18
CA ILE A 96 -2.21 15.40 -10.35
C ILE A 96 -2.53 16.44 -11.44
N SER A 97 -2.20 17.70 -11.17
CA SER A 97 -2.33 18.83 -12.11
C SER A 97 -1.11 18.98 -12.99
#